data_AF-A0A561V533-F1
#
_entry.id   AF-A0A561V533-F1
#
_cell.length_a   1.000
_cell.length_b   1.000
_cell.length_c   1.000
_cell.angle_alpha   90.00
_cell.angle_beta   90.00
_cell.angle_gamma   90.00
#
_symmetry.space_group_name_H-M   'P 1'
#
loop_
_entity.id
_entity.type
_entity.pdbx_description
1 polymer ?
#
loop_
_entity_poly.entity_id
_entity_poly.type
_entity_poly.pdbx_seq_one_letter_code
_entity_poly.pdbx_strand_id
1 'polypeptide(L)'
;MLVHPSSIDLSSRTLRHLTRQLAAHRREIGTRWRRLPDRRQALLALAHLRCGDTYAQLAAGFEIGIATVYHYIREAAQAQTLAEAMTTVRTKAYVILDGTLLPIDRLAADTP
;
A
#
# COMPACT_ATOMS: atom_id res chain seq x y z
N MET A 1 5.81 -5.47 16.75
CA MET A 1 4.39 -5.15 16.51
C MET A 1 4.31 -3.67 16.16
N LEU A 2 3.94 -3.29 14.93
CA LEU A 2 3.73 -1.88 14.57
C LEU A 2 2.25 -1.59 14.80
N VAL A 3 1.94 -0.72 15.75
CA VAL A 3 0.56 -0.43 16.13
C VAL A 3 0.03 0.67 15.20
N HIS A 4 -0.72 0.25 14.19
CA HIS A 4 -1.85 0.99 13.62
C HIS A 4 -3.11 0.49 14.35
N PRO A 5 -4.19 1.28 14.51
CA PRO A 5 -5.43 0.83 15.17
C PRO A 5 -6.08 -0.43 14.54
N SER A 6 -5.61 -0.85 13.37
CA SER A 6 -5.87 -2.16 12.78
C SER A 6 -4.61 -2.98 13.01
N SER A 7 -4.67 -4.10 13.73
CA SER A 7 -3.54 -5.02 13.93
C SER A 7 -3.13 -5.62 12.59
N ILE A 8 -2.36 -4.89 11.80
CA ILE A 8 -1.97 -5.33 10.47
C ILE A 8 -0.89 -6.40 10.65
N ASP A 9 -1.20 -7.64 10.31
CA ASP A 9 -0.18 -8.69 10.16
C ASP A 9 0.58 -8.45 8.84
N LEU A 10 1.32 -7.35 8.79
CA LEU A 10 2.23 -7.04 7.69
C LEU A 10 3.57 -7.70 7.98
N SER A 11 3.99 -8.54 7.03
CA SER A 11 5.37 -8.98 6.99
C SER A 11 6.30 -7.77 7.04
N SER A 12 7.11 -7.70 8.09
CA SER A 12 8.13 -6.66 8.26
C SER A 12 9.10 -6.62 7.08
N ARG A 13 9.24 -7.74 6.34
CA ARG A 13 10.03 -7.81 5.10
C ARG A 13 9.38 -6.99 3.99
N THR A 14 8.07 -7.11 3.78
CA THR A 14 7.33 -6.37 2.75
C THR A 14 7.36 -4.88 3.02
N LEU A 15 7.14 -4.47 4.28
CA LEU A 15 7.24 -3.05 4.66
C LEU A 15 8.64 -2.47 4.38
N ARG A 16 9.70 -3.19 4.77
CA ARG A 16 11.08 -2.75 4.51
C ARG A 16 11.40 -2.69 3.02
N HIS A 17 10.89 -3.64 2.23
CA HIS A 17 11.10 -3.65 0.79
C HIS A 17 10.44 -2.42 0.13
N LEU A 18 9.16 -2.19 0.39
CA LEU A 18 8.44 -1.04 -0.19
C LEU A 18 9.00 0.30 0.28
N THR A 19 9.44 0.39 1.54
CA THR A 19 10.13 1.59 2.06
C THR A 19 11.40 1.89 1.25
N ARG A 20 12.20 0.87 0.88
CA ARG A 20 13.41 1.06 0.08
C ARG A 20 13.11 1.48 -1.35
N GLN A 21 12.07 0.91 -1.96
CA GLN A 21 11.61 1.28 -3.30
C GLN A 21 11.15 2.75 -3.32
N LEU A 22 10.32 3.16 -2.37
CA LEU A 22 9.89 4.55 -2.23
C LEU A 22 11.08 5.51 -2.04
N ALA A 23 12.05 5.12 -1.20
CA ALA A 23 13.25 5.93 -0.98
C ALA A 23 14.10 6.07 -2.26
N ALA A 24 14.23 5.00 -3.06
CA ALA A 24 14.93 5.05 -4.34
C ALA A 24 14.19 5.92 -5.35
N HIS A 25 12.88 5.68 -5.53
CA HIS A 25 12.03 6.42 -6.44
C HIS A 25 11.99 7.93 -6.13
N ARG A 26 11.89 8.30 -4.85
CA ARG A 26 11.94 9.71 -4.43
C ARG A 26 13.29 10.37 -4.75
N ARG A 27 14.40 9.64 -4.66
CA ARG A 27 15.73 10.14 -5.06
C ARG A 27 15.81 10.35 -6.57
N GLU A 28 15.25 9.44 -7.37
CA GLU A 28 15.22 9.54 -8.84
C GLU A 28 14.39 10.73 -9.31
N ILE A 29 13.21 10.95 -8.73
CA ILE A 29 12.35 12.10 -9.06
C ILE A 29 12.93 13.42 -8.54
N GLY A 30 13.76 13.38 -7.48
CA GLY A 30 14.42 14.57 -6.93
C GLY A 30 13.49 15.55 -6.20
N THR A 31 12.24 15.15 -5.90
CA THR A 31 11.25 16.01 -5.24
C THR A 31 11.35 15.90 -3.71
N ARG A 32 11.31 17.04 -3.01
CA ARG A 32 11.65 17.10 -1.57
C ARG A 32 10.47 17.14 -0.60
N TRP A 33 9.23 17.22 -1.10
CA TRP A 33 8.08 17.56 -0.27
C TRP A 33 7.07 16.42 -0.15
N ARG A 34 7.17 15.66 0.95
CA ARG A 34 6.08 14.79 1.44
C ARG A 34 5.93 14.98 2.94
N ARG A 35 4.68 15.04 3.40
CA ARG A 35 4.29 15.11 4.81
C ARG A 35 4.66 13.85 5.59
N LEU A 36 4.64 12.68 4.95
CA LEU A 36 5.03 11.42 5.59
C LEU A 36 6.43 10.92 5.19
N PRO A 37 7.20 10.36 6.14
CA PRO A 37 8.43 9.64 5.84
C PRO A 37 8.12 8.36 5.04
N ASP A 38 9.09 7.87 4.27
CA ASP A 38 8.94 6.74 3.33
C ASP A 38 8.30 5.51 3.98
N ARG A 39 8.70 5.21 5.23
CA ARG A 39 8.16 4.07 5.98
C ARG A 39 6.69 4.23 6.36
N ARG A 40 6.24 5.44 6.72
CA ARG A 40 4.82 5.68 7.04
C ARG A 40 3.97 5.71 5.77
N GLN A 41 4.49 6.27 4.67
CA GLN A 41 3.84 6.13 3.37
C GLN A 41 3.73 4.66 2.96
N ALA A 42 4.78 3.88 3.15
CA ALA A 42 4.77 2.45 2.85
C ALA A 42 3.72 1.69 3.67
N LEU A 43 3.61 2.01 4.96
CA LEU A 43 2.60 1.43 5.83
C LEU A 43 1.18 1.80 5.36
N LEU A 44 0.95 3.07 5.00
CA LEU A 44 -0.32 3.57 4.48
C LEU A 44 -0.72 2.84 3.20
N ALA A 45 0.20 2.72 2.24
CA ALA A 45 -0.04 2.01 0.99
C ALA A 45 -0.34 0.53 1.22
N LEU A 46 0.40 -0.13 2.12
CA LEU A 46 0.16 -1.52 2.47
C LEU A 46 -1.16 -1.72 3.21
N ALA A 47 -1.57 -0.80 4.08
CA ALA A 47 -2.87 -0.85 4.75
C ALA A 47 -4.01 -0.78 3.72
N HIS A 48 -3.89 0.10 2.71
CA HIS A 48 -4.84 0.14 1.61
C HIS A 48 -4.86 -1.16 0.79
N LEU A 49 -3.69 -1.63 0.33
CA LEU A 49 -3.59 -2.79 -0.57
C LEU A 49 -3.90 -4.13 0.10
N ARG A 50 -3.58 -4.28 1.39
CA ARG A 50 -3.73 -5.56 2.11
C ARG A 50 -5.04 -5.65 2.88
N CYS A 51 -5.49 -4.55 3.48
CA CYS A 51 -6.65 -4.53 4.36
C CYS A 51 -7.87 -3.87 3.74
N GLY A 52 -7.72 -3.18 2.60
CA GLY A 52 -8.83 -2.47 1.97
C GLY A 52 -9.26 -1.23 2.75
N ASP A 53 -8.39 -0.69 3.61
CA ASP A 53 -8.69 0.54 4.37
C ASP A 53 -9.06 1.67 3.40
N THR A 54 -10.18 2.32 3.66
CA THR A 54 -10.68 3.41 2.82
C THR A 54 -9.79 4.64 2.92
N TYR A 55 -9.83 5.52 1.91
CA TYR A 55 -9.04 6.75 1.96
C TYR A 55 -9.40 7.66 3.15
N ALA A 56 -10.66 7.63 3.60
CA ALA A 56 -11.10 8.38 4.78
C ALA A 56 -10.50 7.81 6.07
N GLN A 57 -10.51 6.48 6.25
CA GLN A 57 -9.89 5.83 7.41
C GLN A 57 -8.37 6.08 7.46
N LEU A 58 -7.70 5.99 6.31
CA LEU A 58 -6.26 6.28 6.22
C LEU A 58 -5.95 7.76 6.46
N ALA A 59 -6.78 8.68 5.95
CA ALA A 59 -6.62 10.11 6.19
C ALA A 59 -6.70 10.42 7.69
N ALA A 60 -7.70 9.86 8.37
CA ALA A 60 -7.86 9.99 9.82
C ALA A 60 -6.68 9.36 10.58
N GLY A 61 -6.32 8.10 10.27
CA GLY A 61 -5.27 7.36 10.98
C GLY A 61 -3.84 7.88 10.77
N PHE A 62 -3.59 8.58 9.66
CA PHE A 62 -2.29 9.18 9.36
C PHE A 62 -2.27 10.70 9.52
N GLU A 63 -3.39 11.31 9.92
CA GLU A 63 -3.55 12.76 10.12
C GLU A 63 -3.15 13.59 8.89
N ILE A 64 -3.58 13.14 7.71
CA ILE A 64 -3.32 13.78 6.42
C ILE A 64 -4.62 13.93 5.61
N GLY A 65 -4.62 14.78 4.59
CA GLY A 65 -5.78 14.94 3.72
C GLY A 65 -6.04 13.73 2.82
N ILE A 66 -7.29 13.48 2.46
CA ILE A 66 -7.70 12.39 1.54
C ILE A 66 -6.95 12.47 0.20
N ALA A 67 -6.77 13.68 -0.35
CA ALA A 67 -5.98 13.87 -1.57
C ALA A 67 -4.53 13.38 -1.39
N THR A 68 -3.92 13.65 -0.23
CA THR A 68 -2.56 13.17 0.09
C THR A 68 -2.52 11.65 0.19
N VAL A 69 -3.54 11.01 0.78
CA VAL A 69 -3.67 9.55 0.81
C VAL A 69 -3.68 8.99 -0.61
N TYR A 70 -4.54 9.52 -1.49
CA TYR A 70 -4.61 9.11 -2.89
C TYR A 70 -3.26 9.23 -3.60
N HIS A 71 -2.58 10.38 -3.47
CA HIS A 71 -1.26 10.59 -4.08
C HIS A 71 -0.22 9.60 -3.55
N TYR A 72 -0.25 9.31 -2.25
CA TYR A 72 0.71 8.39 -1.63
C TYR A 72 0.53 6.94 -2.04
N ILE A 73 -0.71 6.50 -2.21
CA ILE A 73 -1.02 5.16 -2.72
C ILE A 73 -0.57 5.07 -4.18
N ARG A 74 -0.88 6.08 -5.01
CA ARG A 74 -0.47 6.12 -6.41
C ARG A 74 1.05 6.13 -6.59
N GLU A 75 1.76 6.92 -5.79
CA GLU A 75 3.23 6.98 -5.81
C GLU A 75 3.84 5.64 -5.38
N ALA A 76 3.28 4.97 -4.35
CA ALA A 76 3.75 3.64 -3.95
C ALA A 76 3.55 2.58 -5.04
N ALA A 77 2.45 2.66 -5.81
CA ALA A 77 2.22 1.78 -6.95
C ALA A 77 3.22 2.03 -8.10
N GLN A 78 3.70 3.27 -8.27
CA GLN A 78 4.70 3.64 -9.28
C GLN A 78 6.13 3.30 -8.86
N ALA A 79 6.42 3.35 -7.56
CA ALA A 79 7.75 3.04 -7.01
C ALA A 79 8.09 1.54 -7.09
N GLN A 80 7.07 0.67 -7.23
CA GLN A 80 7.28 -0.75 -7.38
C GLN A 80 7.76 -1.03 -8.82
N THR A 81 9.00 -1.49 -8.98
CA THR A 81 9.48 -1.82 -10.33
C THR A 81 8.69 -3.01 -10.88
N LEU A 82 8.33 -2.94 -12.17
CA LEU A 82 7.64 -4.03 -12.87
C LEU A 82 8.41 -5.35 -12.73
N ALA A 83 9.74 -5.32 -12.71
CA ALA A 83 10.59 -6.50 -12.52
C ALA A 83 10.47 -7.10 -11.12
N GLU A 84 10.43 -6.29 -10.05
CA GLU A 84 10.26 -6.78 -8.68
C GLU A 84 8.83 -7.30 -8.43
N ALA A 85 7.83 -6.60 -9.00
CA ALA A 85 6.46 -7.09 -9.04
C ALA A 85 6.42 -8.45 -9.76
N MET A 86 6.97 -8.55 -10.97
CA MET A 86 6.95 -9.78 -11.77
C MET A 86 7.72 -10.94 -11.13
N THR A 87 8.82 -10.66 -10.42
CA THR A 87 9.55 -11.68 -9.66
C THR A 87 8.71 -12.24 -8.51
N THR A 88 7.96 -11.36 -7.83
CA THR A 88 7.03 -11.74 -6.75
C THR A 88 5.79 -12.46 -7.29
N VAL A 89 5.33 -12.09 -8.48
CA VAL A 89 4.19 -12.72 -9.17
C VAL A 89 4.55 -14.13 -9.64
N ARG A 90 5.77 -14.34 -10.13
CA ARG A 90 6.25 -15.64 -10.62
C ARG A 90 6.29 -16.73 -9.54
N THR A 91 6.32 -16.36 -8.26
CA THR A 91 6.25 -17.31 -7.13
C THR A 91 4.83 -17.61 -6.67
N LYS A 92 3.81 -16.99 -7.28
CA LYS A 92 2.39 -17.20 -6.96
C LYS A 92 1.70 -17.98 -8.06
N ALA A 93 0.79 -18.88 -7.69
CA ALA A 93 0.02 -19.67 -8.65
C ALA A 93 -0.96 -18.80 -9.48
N TYR A 94 -1.46 -17.69 -8.91
CA TYR A 94 -2.40 -16.79 -9.55
C TYR A 94 -2.15 -15.33 -9.14
N VAL A 95 -2.29 -14.41 -10.09
CA VAL A 95 -2.15 -12.96 -9.87
C VAL A 95 -3.17 -12.20 -10.69
N ILE A 96 -3.89 -11.29 -10.04
CA ILE A 96 -4.74 -10.29 -10.70
C ILE A 96 -3.89 -9.02 -10.84
N LEU A 97 -3.40 -8.76 -12.06
CA LEU A 97 -2.51 -7.63 -12.34
C LEU A 97 -3.26 -6.32 -12.59
N ASP A 98 -4.54 -6.38 -13.00
CA ASP A 98 -5.24 -5.21 -13.59
C ASP A 98 -6.64 -4.97 -13.00
N GLY A 99 -6.91 -5.45 -11.79
CA GLY A 99 -8.22 -5.24 -11.15
C GLY A 99 -9.38 -5.91 -11.87
N THR A 100 -9.14 -6.85 -12.80
CA THR A 100 -10.19 -7.73 -13.33
C THR A 100 -10.71 -8.56 -12.17
N LEU A 101 -11.88 -8.17 -11.68
CA LEU A 101 -12.60 -8.89 -10.63
C LEU A 101 -12.98 -10.27 -11.18
N LEU A 102 -12.25 -11.29 -10.78
CA LEU A 102 -12.79 -12.65 -10.79
C LEU A 102 -14.04 -12.61 -9.88
N PRO A 103 -15.18 -13.17 -10.30
CA PRO A 103 -16.35 -13.26 -9.44
C PRO A 103 -15.99 -14.15 -8.25
N ILE A 104 -15.70 -13.51 -7.12
CA ILE A 104 -15.62 -14.12 -5.80
C ILE A 104 -16.88 -13.69 -5.07
N ASP A 105 -17.66 -14.67 -4.61
CA ASP A 105 -18.86 -14.43 -3.81
C ASP A 105 -18.48 -13.55 -2.60
N ARG A 106 -18.94 -12.30 -2.62
CA ARG A 106 -18.91 -11.46 -1.42
C ARG A 106 -20.01 -11.98 -0.50
N LEU A 107 -19.62 -12.71 0.54
CA LEU A 107 -20.46 -12.82 1.73
C LEU A 107 -20.71 -11.40 2.23
N ALA A 108 -21.97 -10.96 2.14
CA ALA A 108 -22.43 -9.74 2.78
C ALA A 108 -22.16 -9.85 4.29
N ALA A 109 -21.78 -8.73 4.92
CA ALA A 109 -21.57 -8.70 6.35
C ALA A 109 -22.90 -9.05 7.07
N ASP A 110 -22.86 -10.07 7.93
CA ASP A 110 -23.92 -10.31 8.91
C ASP A 110 -24.08 -9.04 9.74
N THR A 111 -25.24 -8.42 9.61
CA THR A 111 -25.69 -7.33 10.46
C THR A 111 -26.70 -7.95 11.44
N PRO A 112 -26.63 -7.66 12.75
CA PRO A 112 -27.37 -8.38 13.78
C PRO A 112 -28.90 -8.31 13.63
#